data_AF-A9WSB7-F1
#
_entry.id   AF-A9WSB7-F1
#
_cell.length_a   1.000
_cell.length_b   1.000
_cell.length_c   1.000
_cell.angle_alpha   90.00
_cell.angle_beta   90.00
_cell.angle_gamma   90.00
#
_symmetry.space_group_name_H-M   'P 1'
#
loop_
_entity.id
_entity.type
_entity.pdbx_description
1 polymer ?
#
loop_
_entity_poly.entity_id
_entity_poly.type
_entity_poly.pdbx_seq_one_letter_code
_entity_poly.pdbx_strand_id
1 'polypeptide(L)'
;MNATREVMHHSDWAHGDWPRAGFPGLAINPETLLAEVVDEELCERALALSTEVNDRILVLLARRRHNEAADLLVEARMAEHDSLSLQILEADAAGAAHDLDRAIKLLQHLAREYRGTPDEAAVLQHLVKATFRAGRYRAAASFAVALDLRVAAGDSASLIYSSTVALQRARDLSERSASVA
;
A
#
# COMPACT_ATOMS: atom_id res chain seq x y z
N MET A 1 -4.08 -22.56 32.18
CA MET A 1 -4.63 -21.21 31.98
C MET A 1 -4.25 -20.78 30.57
N ASN A 2 -5.15 -21.00 29.61
CA ASN A 2 -4.93 -20.62 28.22
C ASN A 2 -5.37 -19.16 28.06
N ALA A 3 -4.42 -18.28 27.74
CA ALA A 3 -4.71 -16.95 27.25
C ALA A 3 -5.25 -17.11 25.82
N THR A 4 -6.56 -16.94 25.67
CA THR A 4 -7.22 -16.83 24.37
C THR A 4 -6.62 -15.61 23.66
N ARG A 5 -5.78 -15.84 22.64
CA ARG A 5 -5.42 -14.81 21.66
C ARG A 5 -6.71 -14.46 20.94
N GLU A 6 -7.30 -13.33 21.32
CA GLU A 6 -8.44 -12.73 20.67
C GLU A 6 -8.03 -12.38 19.23
N VAL A 7 -8.52 -13.16 18.28
CA VAL A 7 -8.33 -12.87 16.86
C VAL A 7 -9.35 -11.80 16.53
N MET A 8 -8.92 -10.55 16.41
CA MET A 8 -9.75 -9.47 15.87
C MET A 8 -10.32 -9.93 14.54
N HIS A 9 -11.66 -10.02 14.50
CA HIS A 9 -12.41 -10.29 13.29
C HIS A 9 -12.81 -8.95 12.64
N HIS A 10 -13.21 -9.01 11.37
CA HIS A 10 -13.62 -7.95 10.43
C HIS A 10 -14.39 -6.70 10.97
N SER A 11 -14.86 -6.73 12.23
CA SER A 11 -15.74 -5.74 12.87
C SER A 11 -15.08 -4.89 13.98
N ASP A 12 -13.82 -5.15 14.37
CA ASP A 12 -13.27 -4.55 15.60
C ASP A 12 -12.45 -3.27 15.37
N TRP A 13 -12.13 -2.93 14.11
CA TRP A 13 -11.43 -1.69 13.79
C TRP A 13 -12.43 -0.60 13.42
N ALA A 14 -12.52 0.45 14.25
CA ALA A 14 -13.13 1.69 13.78
C ALA A 14 -12.25 2.27 12.66
N HIS A 15 -12.84 2.88 11.63
CA HIS A 15 -12.09 3.51 10.52
C HIS A 15 -11.06 4.56 10.99
N GLY A 16 -11.23 5.12 12.20
CA GLY A 16 -10.27 6.04 12.83
C GLY A 16 -8.93 5.40 13.22
N ASP A 17 -8.87 4.07 13.31
CA ASP A 17 -7.66 3.33 13.71
C ASP A 17 -6.87 2.80 12.50
N TRP A 18 -7.40 2.96 11.28
CA TRP A 18 -6.71 2.49 10.09
C TRP A 18 -5.52 3.39 9.75
N PRO A 19 -4.36 2.83 9.33
CA PRO A 19 -3.23 3.64 8.89
C PRO A 19 -3.62 4.56 7.72
N ARG A 20 -3.13 5.81 7.71
CA ARG A 20 -3.44 6.73 6.60
C ARG A 20 -2.86 6.23 5.27
N ALA A 21 -3.59 6.45 4.17
CA ALA A 21 -3.20 5.99 2.83
C ALA A 21 -2.56 7.07 1.94
N GLY A 22 -2.16 8.22 2.50
CA GLY A 22 -1.44 9.27 1.77
C GLY A 22 -2.30 10.37 1.18
N PHE A 23 -3.64 10.24 1.20
CA PHE A 23 -4.58 11.30 0.79
C PHE A 23 -5.71 11.48 1.82
N PRO A 24 -6.21 12.70 2.09
CA PRO A 24 -7.31 12.91 3.02
C PRO A 24 -8.56 12.10 2.65
N GLY A 25 -9.19 11.48 3.64
CA GLY A 25 -10.35 10.61 3.43
C GLY A 25 -10.02 9.17 3.01
N LEU A 26 -8.74 8.86 2.76
CA LEU A 26 -8.27 7.50 2.49
C LEU A 26 -7.51 6.89 3.67
N ALA A 27 -7.74 5.60 3.92
CA ALA A 27 -6.97 4.80 4.86
C ALA A 27 -6.64 3.41 4.29
N ILE A 28 -5.62 2.77 4.85
CA ILE A 28 -5.18 1.43 4.48
C ILE A 28 -6.00 0.44 5.30
N ASN A 29 -6.77 -0.40 4.64
CA ASN A 29 -7.46 -1.51 5.28
C ASN A 29 -6.41 -2.47 5.88
N PRO A 30 -6.41 -2.71 7.20
CA PRO A 30 -5.39 -3.53 7.86
C PRO A 30 -5.50 -5.03 7.48
N GLU A 31 -6.64 -5.47 6.95
CA GLU A 31 -6.85 -6.86 6.55
C GLU A 31 -6.32 -7.14 5.13
N THR A 32 -6.57 -6.22 4.20
CA THR A 32 -6.29 -6.35 2.76
C THR A 32 -5.02 -5.61 2.33
N LEU A 33 -4.56 -4.65 3.15
CA LEU A 33 -3.46 -3.72 2.89
C LEU A 33 -3.68 -2.78 1.69
N LEU A 34 -4.93 -2.67 1.22
CA LEU A 34 -5.35 -1.75 0.17
C LEU A 34 -5.79 -0.40 0.74
N ALA A 35 -5.61 0.66 -0.03
CA ALA A 35 -6.23 1.94 0.25
C ALA A 35 -7.74 1.88 -0.05
N GLU A 36 -8.54 2.39 0.86
CA GLU A 36 -9.99 2.48 0.75
C GLU A 36 -10.45 3.88 1.19
N VAL A 37 -11.57 4.34 0.61
CA VAL A 37 -12.20 5.58 1.05
C VAL A 37 -12.94 5.31 2.35
N VAL A 38 -12.53 5.99 3.42
CA VAL A 38 -13.13 5.87 4.77
C VAL A 38 -13.91 7.12 5.18
N ASP A 39 -13.70 8.24 4.48
CA ASP A 39 -14.48 9.47 4.60
C ASP A 39 -14.62 10.10 3.21
N GLU A 40 -15.79 9.87 2.59
CA GLU A 40 -16.09 10.32 1.22
C GLU A 40 -16.12 11.86 1.14
N GLU A 41 -16.70 12.52 2.13
CA GLU A 41 -16.87 13.97 2.12
C GLU A 41 -15.51 14.69 2.24
N LEU A 42 -14.63 14.19 3.12
CA LEU A 42 -13.27 14.69 3.23
C LEU A 42 -12.47 14.43 1.95
N CYS A 43 -12.61 13.25 1.36
CA CYS A 43 -11.95 12.88 0.12
C CYS A 43 -12.35 13.82 -1.03
N GLU A 44 -13.65 14.07 -1.20
CA GLU A 44 -14.16 14.97 -2.24
C GLU A 44 -13.70 16.42 -2.04
N ARG A 45 -13.76 16.94 -0.81
CA ARG A 45 -13.25 18.29 -0.52
C ARG A 45 -11.76 18.42 -0.81
N ALA A 46 -10.96 17.42 -0.44
CA ALA A 46 -9.53 17.43 -0.71
C ALA A 46 -9.24 17.32 -2.21
N LEU A 47 -9.97 16.47 -2.95
CA LEU A 47 -9.82 16.35 -4.40
C LEU A 47 -10.16 17.63 -5.14
N ALA A 48 -11.19 18.36 -4.70
CA ALA A 48 -11.57 19.64 -5.30
C ALA A 48 -10.46 20.71 -5.15
N LEU A 49 -9.58 20.56 -4.16
CA LEU A 49 -8.47 21.46 -3.90
C LEU A 49 -7.14 20.97 -4.50
N SER A 50 -7.03 19.69 -4.87
CA SER A 50 -5.79 19.11 -5.38
C SER A 50 -5.56 19.42 -6.86
N THR A 51 -4.33 19.81 -7.17
CA THR A 51 -3.81 20.00 -8.53
C THR A 51 -2.99 18.81 -9.02
N GLU A 52 -2.69 17.85 -8.14
CA GLU A 52 -1.79 16.74 -8.43
C GLU A 52 -2.53 15.59 -9.10
N VAL A 53 -2.03 15.12 -10.25
CA VAL A 53 -2.65 13.98 -10.96
C VAL A 53 -2.55 12.68 -10.16
N ASN A 54 -1.48 12.53 -9.36
CA ASN A 54 -1.26 11.38 -8.50
C ASN A 54 -2.38 11.18 -7.48
N ASP A 55 -2.88 12.28 -6.89
CA ASP A 55 -3.97 12.25 -5.92
C ASP A 55 -5.26 11.73 -6.56
N ARG A 56 -5.56 12.17 -7.79
CA ARG A 56 -6.73 11.71 -8.54
C ARG A 56 -6.63 10.23 -8.88
N ILE A 57 -5.47 9.78 -9.36
CA ILE A 57 -5.22 8.36 -9.66
C ILE A 57 -5.39 7.51 -8.40
N LEU A 58 -4.79 7.93 -7.28
CA LEU A 58 -4.88 7.21 -6.01
C LEU A 58 -6.32 7.08 -5.53
N VAL A 59 -7.12 8.15 -5.59
CA VAL A 59 -8.54 8.08 -5.20
C VAL A 59 -9.34 7.20 -6.16
N LEU A 60 -9.09 7.26 -7.47
CA LEU A 60 -9.75 6.37 -8.43
C LEU A 60 -9.46 4.89 -8.12
N LEU A 61 -8.21 4.55 -7.79
CA LEU A 61 -7.83 3.21 -7.34
C LEU A 61 -8.55 2.81 -6.05
N ALA A 62 -8.60 3.70 -5.04
CA ALA A 62 -9.30 3.44 -3.77
C ALA A 62 -10.82 3.26 -3.95
N ARG A 63 -11.42 3.96 -4.91
CA ARG A 63 -12.84 3.80 -5.32
C ARG A 63 -13.08 2.61 -6.27
N ARG A 64 -12.04 1.82 -6.56
CA ARG A 64 -12.08 0.69 -7.50
C ARG A 64 -12.48 1.05 -8.94
N ARG A 65 -12.25 2.31 -9.34
CA ARG A 65 -12.46 2.81 -10.71
C ARG A 65 -11.22 2.55 -11.55
N HIS A 66 -10.85 1.26 -11.68
CA HIS A 66 -9.54 0.85 -12.21
C HIS A 66 -9.29 1.30 -13.66
N ASN A 67 -10.32 1.28 -14.52
CA ASN A 67 -10.18 1.69 -15.91
C ASN A 67 -9.86 3.19 -16.02
N GLU A 68 -10.56 4.03 -15.28
CA GLU A 68 -10.32 5.47 -15.27
C GLU A 68 -8.97 5.83 -14.65
N ALA A 69 -8.56 5.09 -13.61
CA ALA A 69 -7.22 5.23 -13.05
C ALA A 69 -6.15 4.89 -14.09
N ALA A 70 -6.34 3.81 -14.86
CA ALA A 70 -5.41 3.37 -15.90
C ALA A 70 -5.32 4.39 -17.05
N ASP A 71 -6.45 4.90 -17.52
CA ASP A 71 -6.50 5.90 -18.60
C ASP A 71 -5.75 7.18 -18.17
N LEU A 72 -6.07 7.71 -16.98
CA LEU A 72 -5.41 8.91 -16.46
C LEU A 72 -3.91 8.69 -16.21
N LEU A 73 -3.53 7.49 -15.75
CA LEU A 73 -2.14 7.13 -15.53
C LEU A 73 -1.36 7.08 -16.85
N VAL A 74 -1.94 6.56 -17.95
CA VAL A 74 -1.29 6.58 -19.26
C VAL A 74 -0.98 8.01 -19.69
N GLU A 75 -1.94 8.91 -19.59
CA GLU A 75 -1.74 10.33 -19.91
C GLU A 75 -0.64 10.97 -19.04
N ALA A 76 -0.66 10.72 -17.73
CA ALA A 76 0.32 11.26 -16.79
C ALA A 76 1.75 10.72 -17.07
N ARG A 77 1.89 9.42 -17.38
CA ARG A 77 3.18 8.79 -17.71
C ARG A 77 3.75 9.31 -19.02
N MET A 78 2.91 9.72 -19.98
CA MET A 78 3.37 10.37 -21.21
C MET A 78 3.96 11.75 -20.95
N ALA A 79 3.41 12.49 -19.97
CA ALA A 79 3.95 13.80 -19.58
C ALA A 79 5.21 13.66 -18.71
N GLU A 80 5.22 12.73 -17.75
CA GLU A 80 6.28 12.58 -16.74
C GLU A 80 6.74 11.12 -16.58
N HIS A 81 7.51 10.65 -17.56
CA HIS A 81 7.94 9.26 -17.64
C HIS A 81 8.92 8.79 -16.54
N ASP A 82 9.59 9.70 -15.83
CA ASP A 82 10.55 9.32 -14.77
C ASP A 82 9.98 9.45 -13.35
N SER A 83 8.76 9.96 -13.20
CA SER A 83 8.14 10.17 -11.89
C SER A 83 7.98 8.85 -11.13
N LEU A 84 8.73 8.67 -10.04
CA LEU A 84 8.66 7.48 -9.20
C LEU A 84 7.23 7.22 -8.69
N SER A 85 6.53 8.27 -8.25
CA SER A 85 5.16 8.15 -7.76
C SER A 85 4.22 7.59 -8.83
N LEU A 86 4.37 8.02 -10.09
CA LEU A 86 3.59 7.47 -11.19
C LEU A 86 3.97 6.01 -11.51
N GLN A 87 5.25 5.63 -11.40
CA GLN A 87 5.68 4.23 -11.57
C GLN A 87 5.14 3.31 -10.46
N ILE A 88 5.06 3.82 -9.22
CA ILE A 88 4.42 3.11 -8.11
C ILE A 88 2.92 2.96 -8.35
N LEU A 89 2.24 4.03 -8.78
CA LEU A 89 0.81 3.99 -9.11
C LEU A 89 0.52 3.05 -10.28
N GLU A 90 1.44 2.91 -11.24
CA GLU A 90 1.35 1.90 -12.30
C GLU A 90 1.37 0.48 -11.76
N ALA A 91 2.26 0.19 -10.80
CA ALA A 91 2.27 -1.11 -10.16
C ALA A 91 0.99 -1.37 -9.36
N ASP A 92 0.49 -0.35 -8.64
CA ASP A 92 -0.75 -0.47 -7.87
C ASP A 92 -1.97 -0.70 -8.78
N ALA A 93 -2.04 -0.01 -9.92
CA ALA A 93 -3.08 -0.19 -10.94
C ALA A 93 -3.02 -1.58 -11.58
N ALA A 94 -1.83 -2.07 -11.95
CA ALA A 94 -1.64 -3.44 -12.45
C ALA A 94 -2.13 -4.47 -11.43
N GLY A 95 -1.78 -4.30 -10.15
CA GLY A 95 -2.27 -5.17 -9.09
C GLY A 95 -3.78 -5.10 -8.91
N ALA A 96 -4.39 -3.91 -9.00
CA ALA A 96 -5.84 -3.72 -8.94
C ALA A 96 -6.59 -4.42 -10.08
N ALA A 97 -5.96 -4.52 -11.26
CA ALA A 97 -6.43 -5.32 -12.40
C ALA A 97 -6.13 -6.83 -12.27
N HIS A 98 -5.73 -7.31 -11.08
CA HIS A 98 -5.32 -8.69 -10.81
C HIS A 98 -4.05 -9.18 -11.55
N ASP A 99 -3.28 -8.29 -12.17
CA ASP A 99 -1.96 -8.59 -12.73
C ASP A 99 -0.85 -8.35 -11.69
N LEU A 100 -0.88 -9.15 -10.63
CA LEU A 100 0.06 -9.04 -9.51
C LEU A 100 1.49 -9.40 -9.90
N ASP A 101 1.70 -10.28 -10.88
CA ASP A 101 3.04 -10.61 -11.35
C ASP A 101 3.69 -9.44 -12.08
N ARG A 102 2.95 -8.70 -12.91
CA ARG A 102 3.45 -7.44 -13.50
C ARG A 102 3.76 -6.41 -12.42
N ALA A 103 2.84 -6.20 -11.48
CA ALA A 103 3.04 -5.25 -10.38
C ALA A 103 4.33 -5.55 -9.59
N ILE A 104 4.52 -6.82 -9.20
CA ILE A 104 5.71 -7.27 -8.47
C ILE A 104 6.98 -7.08 -9.31
N LYS A 105 6.97 -7.43 -10.59
CA LYS A 105 8.14 -7.26 -11.47
C LYS A 105 8.57 -5.80 -11.58
N LEU A 106 7.61 -4.88 -11.75
CA LEU A 106 7.88 -3.44 -11.80
C LEU A 106 8.48 -2.95 -10.47
N LEU A 107 7.85 -3.29 -9.34
CA LEU A 107 8.31 -2.88 -8.01
C LEU A 107 9.67 -3.50 -7.64
N GLN A 108 9.98 -4.70 -8.11
CA GLN A 108 11.31 -5.30 -7.95
C GLN A 108 12.38 -4.57 -8.77
N HIS A 109 12.03 -4.03 -9.93
CA HIS A 109 12.93 -3.19 -10.72
C HIS A 109 13.23 -1.89 -9.96
N LEU A 110 12.18 -1.18 -9.54
CA LEU A 110 12.31 0.04 -8.74
C LEU A 110 13.09 -0.20 -7.44
N ALA A 111 12.86 -1.32 -6.76
CA ALA A 111 13.56 -1.63 -5.51
C ALA A 111 15.07 -1.81 -5.71
N ARG A 112 15.52 -2.23 -6.89
CA ARG A 112 16.95 -2.28 -7.23
C ARG A 112 17.51 -0.90 -7.56
N GLU A 113 16.74 -0.10 -8.28
CA GLU A 113 17.11 1.25 -8.71
C GLU A 113 17.23 2.22 -7.53
N TYR A 114 16.25 2.21 -6.62
CA TYR A 114 16.18 3.10 -5.46
C TYR A 114 16.85 2.53 -4.21
N ARG A 115 17.68 1.49 -4.34
CA ARG A 115 18.38 0.90 -3.20
C ARG A 115 19.39 1.89 -2.62
N GLY A 116 19.32 2.13 -1.31
CA GLY A 116 20.17 3.06 -0.58
C GLY A 116 19.76 4.53 -0.74
N THR A 117 18.65 4.83 -1.41
CA THR A 117 18.12 6.18 -1.53
C THR A 117 17.03 6.42 -0.47
N PRO A 118 16.65 7.69 -0.20
CA PRO A 118 15.56 8.01 0.71
C PRO A 118 14.22 7.34 0.32
N ASP A 119 14.01 7.04 -0.96
CA ASP A 119 12.76 6.47 -1.46
C ASP A 119 12.70 4.93 -1.34
N GLU A 120 13.79 4.27 -0.95
CA GLU A 120 13.87 2.81 -0.85
C GLU A 120 12.72 2.25 0.00
N ALA A 121 12.45 2.89 1.15
CA ALA A 121 11.42 2.46 2.07
C ALA A 121 10.01 2.55 1.45
N ALA A 122 9.74 3.55 0.63
CA ALA A 122 8.46 3.70 -0.07
C ALA A 122 8.30 2.59 -1.11
N VAL A 123 9.31 2.37 -1.95
CA VAL A 123 9.28 1.32 -2.98
C VAL A 123 9.13 -0.07 -2.38
N LEU A 124 9.89 -0.38 -1.33
CA LEU A 124 9.77 -1.65 -0.61
C LEU A 124 8.38 -1.81 -0.02
N GLN A 125 7.79 -0.77 0.57
CA GLN A 125 6.42 -0.85 1.11
C GLN A 125 5.41 -1.29 0.05
N HIS A 126 5.46 -0.73 -1.16
CA HIS A 126 4.56 -1.12 -2.26
C HIS A 126 4.87 -2.53 -2.78
N LEU A 127 6.15 -2.89 -2.95
CA LEU A 127 6.57 -4.24 -3.36
C LEU A 127 5.99 -5.30 -2.41
N VAL A 128 6.09 -5.05 -1.11
CA VAL A 128 5.67 -6.00 -0.09
C VAL A 128 4.15 -6.09 -0.04
N LYS A 129 3.41 -4.99 -0.23
CA LYS A 129 1.93 -5.02 -0.41
C LYS A 129 1.52 -5.86 -1.63
N ALA A 130 2.16 -5.68 -2.78
CA ALA A 130 1.86 -6.47 -3.98
C ALA A 130 2.15 -7.97 -3.76
N THR A 131 3.26 -8.29 -3.08
CA THR A 131 3.64 -9.65 -2.70
C THR A 131 2.64 -10.28 -1.72
N PHE A 132 2.18 -9.52 -0.73
CA PHE A 132 1.14 -9.94 0.21
C PHE A 132 -0.17 -10.26 -0.52
N ARG A 133 -0.62 -9.37 -1.40
CA ARG A 133 -1.85 -9.56 -2.20
C ARG A 133 -1.78 -10.78 -3.11
N ALA A 134 -0.59 -11.19 -3.53
CA ALA A 134 -0.35 -12.42 -4.28
C ALA A 134 -0.34 -13.70 -3.42
N GLY A 135 -0.69 -13.60 -2.13
CA GLY A 135 -0.70 -14.72 -1.20
C GLY A 135 0.71 -15.16 -0.75
N ARG A 136 1.76 -14.43 -1.12
CA ARG A 136 3.16 -14.77 -0.81
C ARG A 136 3.56 -14.24 0.57
N TYR A 137 2.79 -14.58 1.60
CA TYR A 137 2.90 -13.97 2.94
C TYR A 137 4.28 -14.14 3.59
N ARG A 138 4.94 -15.29 3.38
CA ARG A 138 6.31 -15.51 3.87
C ARG A 138 7.32 -14.58 3.22
N ALA A 139 7.17 -14.31 1.92
CA ALA A 139 8.00 -13.34 1.21
C ALA A 139 7.68 -11.90 1.61
N ALA A 140 6.46 -11.66 2.13
CA ALA A 140 6.07 -10.36 2.64
C ALA A 140 6.71 -9.97 4.00
N ALA A 141 7.53 -10.86 4.59
CA ALA A 141 8.30 -10.54 5.80
C ALA A 141 9.31 -9.39 5.61
N SER A 142 9.66 -9.05 4.36
CA SER A 142 10.48 -7.88 4.02
C SER A 142 9.87 -6.53 4.42
N PHE A 143 8.60 -6.49 4.88
CA PHE A 143 8.05 -5.31 5.56
C PHE A 143 8.92 -4.86 6.75
N ALA A 144 9.66 -5.77 7.39
CA ALA A 144 10.59 -5.43 8.47
C ALA A 144 11.69 -4.46 7.99
N VAL A 145 12.24 -4.70 6.79
CA VAL A 145 13.28 -3.83 6.21
C VAL A 145 12.71 -2.45 5.90
N ALA A 146 11.51 -2.38 5.30
CA ALA A 146 10.86 -1.10 5.03
C ALA A 146 10.59 -0.32 6.34
N LEU A 147 10.14 -1.01 7.39
CA LEU A 147 9.93 -0.40 8.71
C LEU A 147 11.25 0.13 9.31
N ASP A 148 12.31 -0.68 9.29
CA ASP A 148 13.61 -0.31 9.85
C ASP A 148 14.18 0.94 9.15
N LEU A 149 14.06 1.01 7.82
CA LEU A 149 14.48 2.18 7.04
C LEU A 149 13.69 3.43 7.42
N ARG A 150 12.37 3.34 7.59
CA ARG A 150 11.52 4.48 8.01
C ARG A 150 11.88 4.99 9.40
N VAL A 151 12.11 4.06 10.34
CA VAL A 151 12.54 4.41 11.70
C VAL A 151 13.91 5.08 11.68
N ALA A 152 14.87 4.53 10.93
CA ALA A 152 16.21 5.10 10.82
C ALA A 152 16.20 6.49 10.16
N ALA A 153 15.32 6.72 9.18
CA ALA A 153 15.15 8.01 8.52
C ALA A 153 14.39 9.05 9.35
N GLY A 154 13.74 8.64 10.45
CA GLY A 154 12.88 9.53 11.26
C GLY A 154 11.59 9.93 10.54
N ASP A 155 11.05 9.04 9.70
CA ASP A 155 9.81 9.28 8.97
C ASP A 155 8.62 9.56 9.90
N SER A 156 7.57 10.15 9.32
CA SER A 156 6.34 10.45 10.08
C SER A 156 5.79 9.22 10.79
N ALA A 157 5.24 9.42 12.00
CA ALA A 157 4.63 8.36 12.79
C ALA A 157 3.55 7.57 12.00
N SER A 158 2.85 8.23 11.06
CA SER A 158 1.85 7.60 10.21
C SER A 158 2.46 6.56 9.24
N LEU A 159 3.63 6.84 8.65
CA LEU A 159 4.30 5.91 7.74
C LEU A 159 4.88 4.72 8.50
N ILE A 160 5.47 4.98 9.67
CA ILE A 160 5.97 3.93 10.58
C ILE A 160 4.80 3.03 10.99
N TYR A 161 3.69 3.60 11.45
CA TYR A 161 2.50 2.84 11.85
C TYR A 161 1.95 1.98 10.71
N SER A 162 1.87 2.52 9.49
CA SER A 162 1.45 1.77 8.31
C SER A 162 2.34 0.55 8.03
N SER A 163 3.67 0.69 8.15
CA SER A 163 4.59 -0.44 8.00
C SER A 163 4.45 -1.45 9.13
N THR A 164 4.24 -0.99 10.37
CA THR A 164 4.03 -1.88 11.52
C THR A 164 2.78 -2.74 11.37
N VAL A 165 1.64 -2.14 11.01
CA VAL A 165 0.37 -2.87 10.80
C VAL A 165 0.53 -3.88 9.67
N ALA A 166 1.14 -3.48 8.55
CA ALA A 166 1.35 -4.36 7.41
C ALA A 166 2.28 -5.55 7.74
N LEU A 167 3.37 -5.31 8.49
CA LEU A 167 4.28 -6.36 8.94
C LEU A 167 3.57 -7.36 9.86
N GLN A 168 2.80 -6.88 10.83
CA GLN A 168 2.07 -7.74 11.76
C GLN A 168 1.08 -8.63 10.99
N ARG A 169 0.32 -8.05 10.06
CA ARG A 169 -0.63 -8.79 9.23
C ARG A 169 0.03 -9.88 8.39
N ALA A 170 1.17 -9.57 7.77
CA ALA A 170 1.93 -10.53 6.98
C ALA A 170 2.44 -11.71 7.81
N ARG A 171 2.92 -11.44 9.04
CA ARG A 171 3.36 -12.48 9.98
C ARG A 171 2.21 -13.40 10.40
N ASP A 172 1.08 -12.82 10.81
CA ASP A 172 -0.08 -13.57 11.26
C ASP A 172 -0.59 -14.54 10.19
N LEU A 173 -0.69 -14.10 8.94
CA LEU A 173 -1.12 -14.96 7.83
C LEU A 173 -0.06 -15.99 7.44
N SER A 174 1.23 -15.63 7.49
CA SER A 174 2.31 -16.59 7.22
C SER A 174 2.32 -17.74 8.24
N GLU A 175 2.09 -17.45 9.52
CA GLU A 175 1.99 -18.47 10.57
C GLU A 175 0.77 -19.38 10.38
N ARG A 176 -0.39 -18.80 10.06
CA ARG A 176 -1.62 -19.56 9.78
C ARG A 176 -1.47 -20.49 8.57
N SER A 177 -0.87 -20.01 7.48
CA SER A 177 -0.65 -20.82 6.29
C SER A 177 0.33 -21.98 6.54
N ALA A 178 1.29 -21.82 7.45
CA ALA A 178 2.22 -22.88 7.83
C ALA A 178 1.58 -23.94 8.76
N SER A 179 0.55 -23.59 9.52
CA SER A 179 -0.15 -24.52 10.42
C SER A 179 -1.16 -25.44 9.71
N VAL A 180 -1.50 -25.15 8.46
CA VAL A 180 -2.49 -25.90 7.65
C VAL A 180 -1.83 -26.78 6.58
N ALA A 181 -0.53 -26.58 6.32
CA ALA A 181 0.28 -27.36 5.38
C ALA A 181 0.98 -28.53 6.08
#